data_AF-A0A532B5E3-F1
#
_entry.id   AF-A0A532B5E3-F1
#
_cell.length_a   1.000
_cell.length_b   1.000
_cell.length_c   1.000
_cell.angle_alpha   90.00
_cell.angle_beta   90.00
_cell.angle_gamma   90.00
#
_symmetry.space_group_name_H-M   'P 1'
#
loop_
_entity.id
_entity.type
_entity.pdbx_description
1 polymer ?
#
loop_
_entity_poly.entity_id
_entity_poly.type
_entity_poly.pdbx_seq_one_letter_code
_entity_poly.pdbx_strand_id
1 'polypeptide(L)' 'MAKEARGDFYPVPIVDQNTRPGAVTRLIVFIVVLTGAAIVFGLFRERLGDPFLLGMLGVLAMIGVGFLFATAIGFV' A
#
# COMPACT_ATOMS: atom_id res chain seq x y z
N MET A 1 -46.20 -36.03 6.92
CA MET A 1 -45.06 -35.83 7.83
C MET A 1 -43.94 -35.20 7.03
N ALA A 2 -43.56 -33.98 7.40
CA ALA A 2 -42.62 -33.13 6.69
C ALA A 2 -41.21 -33.73 6.75
N LYS A 3 -40.55 -33.80 5.59
CA LYS A 3 -39.13 -34.12 5.47
C LYS A 3 -38.36 -32.86 5.86
N GLU A 4 -38.13 -32.68 7.15
CA GLU A 4 -37.24 -31.62 7.65
C GLU A 4 -35.83 -31.91 7.16
N ALA A 5 -35.40 -31.14 6.17
CA ALA A 5 -34.03 -31.02 5.72
C ALA A 5 -33.21 -30.41 6.88
N ARG A 6 -32.82 -31.26 7.83
CA ARG A 6 -31.97 -30.91 8.97
C ARG A 6 -30.52 -31.18 8.61
N GLY A 7 -30.04 -30.42 7.64
CA GLY A 7 -28.64 -30.35 7.25
C GLY A 7 -28.38 -28.90 6.83
N ASP A 8 -27.29 -28.34 7.31
CA ASP A 8 -26.68 -27.13 6.72
C ASP A 8 -27.21 -25.78 7.23
N PHE A 9 -27.41 -25.66 8.54
CA PHE A 9 -27.33 -24.36 9.24
C PHE A 9 -25.97 -24.19 9.92
N TYR A 10 -24.89 -24.34 9.16
CA TYR A 10 -23.65 -23.65 9.49
C TYR A 10 -23.59 -22.44 8.57
N PRO A 11 -23.70 -21.21 9.07
CA PRO A 11 -23.32 -20.07 8.26
C PRO A 11 -21.82 -20.25 7.98
N VAL A 12 -21.51 -20.78 6.80
CA VAL A 12 -20.16 -20.72 6.27
C VAL A 12 -19.71 -19.27 6.38
N PRO A 13 -18.50 -18.97 6.90
CA PRO A 13 -18.05 -17.60 6.99
C PRO A 13 -18.16 -17.00 5.59
N ILE A 14 -19.06 -16.04 5.40
CA ILE A 14 -19.10 -15.23 4.19
C ILE A 14 -17.90 -14.30 4.34
N VAL A 15 -16.72 -14.83 4.00
CA VAL A 15 -15.54 -14.03 3.75
C VAL A 15 -15.90 -13.22 2.52
N ASP A 16 -16.29 -11.97 2.74
CA ASP A 16 -16.45 -11.01 1.67
C ASP A 16 -15.06 -10.79 1.05
N GLN A 17 -14.77 -11.61 0.02
CA GLN A 17 -13.57 -11.53 -0.80
C GLN A 17 -13.71 -10.44 -1.86
N ASN A 18 -14.62 -9.47 -1.70
CA ASN A 18 -14.58 -8.24 -2.46
C ASN A 18 -13.28 -7.52 -2.08
N THR A 19 -12.22 -7.97 -2.74
CA THR A 19 -10.82 -7.58 -2.64
C THR A 19 -10.86 -6.12 -2.97
N ARG A 20 -10.99 -5.28 -1.93
CA ARG A 20 -11.26 -3.85 -2.05
C ARG A 20 -10.15 -3.29 -2.94
N PRO A 21 -10.41 -3.01 -4.22
CA PRO A 21 -9.33 -2.70 -5.18
C PRO A 21 -8.61 -1.42 -4.80
N GLY A 22 -9.22 -0.63 -3.90
CA GLY A 22 -8.69 0.61 -3.36
C GLY A 22 -7.29 0.48 -2.76
N ALA A 23 -7.01 -0.56 -1.95
CA ALA A 23 -5.70 -0.68 -1.29
C ALA A 23 -4.58 -0.93 -2.30
N VAL A 24 -4.78 -1.88 -3.21
CA VAL A 24 -3.81 -2.20 -4.28
C VAL A 24 -3.62 -1.01 -5.22
N THR A 25 -4.71 -0.34 -5.61
CA THR A 25 -4.65 0.83 -6.49
C THR A 25 -3.88 1.98 -5.83
N ARG A 26 -4.13 2.27 -4.55
CA ARG A 26 -3.40 3.30 -3.79
C ARG A 26 -1.91 2.97 -3.66
N LEU A 27 -1.57 1.69 -3.43
CA LEU A 27 -0.19 1.23 -3.39
C LEU A 27 0.51 1.41 -4.75
N ILE A 28 -0.14 1.06 -5.85
CA ILE A 28 0.42 1.25 -7.19
C ILE A 28 0.66 2.75 -7.46
N VAL A 29 -0.32 3.61 -7.18
CA VAL A 29 -0.18 5.06 -7.33
C VAL A 29 1.00 5.57 -6.50
N PHE A 30 1.10 5.13 -5.25
CA PHE A 30 2.19 5.52 -4.36
C PHE A 30 3.57 5.10 -4.88
N ILE A 31 3.70 3.86 -5.37
CA ILE A 31 4.93 3.36 -5.98
C ILE A 31 5.33 4.22 -7.18
N VAL A 32 4.37 4.55 -8.06
CA VAL A 32 4.63 5.41 -9.23
C VAL A 32 5.11 6.80 -8.80
N VAL A 33 4.46 7.40 -7.80
CA VAL A 33 4.85 8.73 -7.29
C VAL A 33 6.25 8.71 -6.68
N LEU A 34 6.57 7.73 -5.82
CA LEU A 34 7.91 7.60 -5.23
C LEU A 34 8.98 7.37 -6.30
N THR A 35 8.69 6.52 -7.28
CA THR A 35 9.64 6.22 -8.36
C THR A 35 9.91 7.47 -9.19
N GLY A 36 8.87 8.23 -9.53
CA GLY A 36 9.03 9.51 -10.23
C GLY A 36 9.84 10.51 -9.42
N ALA A 37 9.54 10.66 -8.13
CA ALA A 37 10.29 11.54 -7.23
C ALA A 37 11.77 11.13 -7.12
N ALA A 38 12.06 9.83 -7.03
CA ALA A 38 13.42 9.30 -7.00
C ALA A 38 14.20 9.59 -8.29
N ILE A 39 13.56 9.47 -9.45
CA ILE A 39 14.18 9.79 -10.75
C ILE A 39 14.52 11.27 -10.84
N VAL A 40 13.57 12.15 -10.49
CA VAL A 40 13.82 13.59 -10.47
C VAL A 40 14.95 13.91 -9.50
N PHE A 41 14.90 13.38 -8.28
CA PHE A 41 15.97 13.54 -7.31
C PHE A 41 17.33 13.09 -7.87
N GLY A 42 17.39 11.93 -8.52
CA GLY A 42 18.60 11.40 -9.14
C GLY A 42 19.17 12.27 -10.26
N LEU A 43 18.32 12.92 -11.05
CA LEU A 43 18.76 13.82 -12.14
C LEU A 43 19.26 15.19 -11.64
N PHE A 44 18.70 15.67 -10.53
CA PHE A 44 19.09 16.96 -9.96
C PHE A 44 20.16 16.81 -8.87
N ARG A 45 20.60 15.58 -8.56
CA ARG A 45 21.49 15.33 -7.43
C ARG A 45 22.83 16.04 -7.57
N GLU A 46 23.40 16.16 -8.78
CA GLU A 46 24.68 16.84 -8.97
C GLU A 46 24.60 18.36 -8.71
N ARG A 47 23.39 18.95 -8.69
CA ARG A 47 23.17 20.38 -8.39
C ARG A 47 22.88 20.65 -6.92
N LEU A 48 22.56 19.60 -6.17
CA LEU A 48 22.05 19.65 -4.82
C LEU A 48 23.14 19.07 -3.91
N GLY A 49 23.82 19.91 -3.12
CA GLY A 49 24.98 19.45 -2.33
C GLY A 49 24.68 18.26 -1.41
N ASP A 50 25.73 17.53 -1.03
CA ASP A 50 25.65 16.26 -0.26
C ASP A 50 24.70 16.27 0.95
N PRO A 51 24.64 17.32 1.80
CA PRO A 51 23.73 17.35 2.94
C PRO A 51 22.25 17.33 2.53
N PHE A 52 21.92 17.98 1.41
CA PHE A 52 20.56 18.03 0.88
C PHE A 52 20.16 16.70 0.26
N LEU A 53 21.11 16.00 -0.39
CA LEU A 53 20.87 14.66 -0.92
C LEU A 53 20.53 13.68 0.20
N LEU A 54 21.32 13.70 1.28
CA LEU A 54 21.09 12.84 2.44
C LEU A 54 19.75 13.15 3.13
N GLY A 55 19.41 14.44 3.26
CA GLY A 55 18.12 14.86 3.81
C GLY A 55 16.93 14.39 2.97
N MET A 56 16.97 14.62 1.65
CA MET A 56 15.89 14.21 0.76
C MET A 56 15.79 12.69 0.62
N LEU A 57 16.92 11.98 0.55
CA LEU A 57 16.93 10.53 0.55
C LEU A 57 16.29 9.98 1.84
N GLY A 58 16.60 10.58 3.00
CA GLY A 58 16.00 10.23 4.28
C GLY A 58 14.48 10.46 4.32
N VAL A 59 14.01 11.59 3.81
CA VAL A 59 12.57 11.89 3.74
C VAL A 59 11.86 10.91 2.80
N LEU A 60 12.42 10.65 1.62
CA LEU A 60 11.84 9.73 0.65
C LEU A 60 11.76 8.31 1.22
N ALA A 61 12.82 7.87 1.92
CA ALA A 61 12.85 6.60 2.62
C ALA A 61 11.79 6.54 3.75
N MET A 62 11.68 7.57 4.59
CA MET A 62 10.67 7.64 5.65
C MET A 62 9.25 7.53 5.10
N ILE A 63 8.94 8.26 4.03
CA ILE A 63 7.62 8.24 3.40
C ILE A 63 7.34 6.84 2.81
N GLY A 64 8.31 6.24 2.13
CA GLY A 64 8.19 4.90 1.57
C GLY A 64 7.90 3.83 2.61
N VAL A 65 8.72 3.78 3.66
CA VAL A 65 8.52 2.81 4.75
C VAL A 65 7.20 3.08 5.46
N GLY A 66 6.87 4.33 5.80
CA GLY A 66 5.63 4.68 6.50
C GLY A 66 4.38 4.25 5.74
N PHE A 67 4.35 4.45 4.42
CA PHE A 67 3.22 4.02 3.59
C PHE A 67 3.09 2.50 3.49
N LEU A 68 4.22 1.79 3.34
CA LEU A 68 4.23 0.32 3.33
C LEU A 68 3.67 -0.23 4.66
N PHE A 69 4.06 0.35 5.79
CA PHE A 69 3.52 -0.01 7.10
C PHE A 69 2.02 0.32 7.23
N ALA A 70 1.59 1.51 6.81
CA ALA A 70 0.18 1.89 6.84
C ALA A 70 -0.69 0.95 5.99
N THR A 71 -0.18 0.51 4.84
CA THR A 71 -0.84 -0.46 3.96
C THR A 71 -0.88 -1.85 4.60
N ALA A 72 0.23 -2.31 5.19
CA ALA A 72 0.31 -3.64 5.82
C ALA A 72 -0.64 -3.78 7.03
N ILE A 73 -0.85 -2.70 7.79
CA ILE A 73 -1.78 -2.65 8.93
C ILE A 73 -3.25 -2.49 8.45
N GLY A 74 -3.47 -2.21 7.15
CA GLY A 74 -4.80 -2.00 6.59
C GLY A 74 -5.39 -0.63 6.90
N PHE A 75 -4.55 0.36 7.26
CA PHE A 75 -4.96 1.75 7.47
C PHE A 75 -5.29 2.47 6.15
N VAL A 76 -4.59 2.11 5.06
CA VAL A 76 -4.76 2.64 3.70
C VAL A 76 -5.34 1.57 2.77
#